data_AF-A0A7S2NM61-F1
#
_entry.id   AF-A0A7S2NM61-F1
#
_cell.length_a   1.000
_cell.length_b   1.000
_cell.length_c   1.000
_cell.angle_alpha   90.00
_cell.angle_beta   90.00
_cell.angle_gamma   90.00
#
_symmetry.space_group_name_H-M   'P 1'
#
loop_
_entity.id
_entity.type
_entity.pdbx_description
1 polymer ?
#
loop_
_entity_poly.entity_id
_entity_poly.type
_entity_poly.pdbx_seq_one_letter_code
_entity_poly.pdbx_strand_id
1 'polypeptide(L)'
;QCFPDMGCCAEFDMDLNGASCGCNLNFYLVDMPVGFPGKGGDYYCDAQCFPDMGCCAEFDMNEGNANVQQVTNHACTGDYGDHPDWRCHKWGQPMDKTHTRQFGQGTGTIDSSQP
;
A
#
# COMPACT_ATOMS: atom_id res chain seq x y z
N GLN A 1 -11.11 10.12 -13.55
CA GLN A 1 -11.65 8.97 -12.81
C GLN A 1 -11.27 7.73 -13.60
N CYS A 2 -10.52 6.79 -13.02
CA CYS A 2 -10.49 5.41 -13.52
C CYS A 2 -10.06 4.43 -12.41
N PHE A 3 -10.99 3.56 -12.03
CA PHE A 3 -10.81 2.16 -11.60
C PHE A 3 -12.10 1.47 -12.07
N PRO A 4 -12.08 0.65 -13.15
CA PRO A 4 -11.48 -0.70 -13.19
C PRO A 4 -10.67 -1.04 -14.49
N ASP A 5 -9.98 -2.20 -14.49
CA ASP A 5 -9.20 -2.87 -15.58
C ASP A 5 -7.89 -2.20 -16.06
N MET A 6 -6.97 -1.93 -15.12
CA MET A 6 -5.64 -1.29 -15.27
C MET A 6 -5.06 -1.17 -16.70
N GLY A 7 -5.40 -0.04 -17.33
CA GLY A 7 -4.73 0.57 -18.49
C GLY A 7 -4.63 2.10 -18.35
N CYS A 8 -4.69 2.64 -17.13
CA CYS A 8 -4.71 4.07 -16.84
C CYS A 8 -3.72 4.44 -15.72
N CYS A 9 -3.16 5.65 -15.77
CA CYS A 9 -2.30 6.19 -14.73
C CYS A 9 -3.12 7.00 -13.70
N ALA A 10 -2.85 6.76 -12.42
CA ALA A 10 -3.26 7.65 -11.34
C ALA A 10 -2.04 8.48 -10.92
N GLU A 11 -2.25 9.78 -10.71
CA GLU A 11 -1.21 10.73 -10.31
C GLU A 11 -1.73 11.55 -9.13
N PHE A 12 -0.87 11.78 -8.15
CA PHE A 12 -1.17 12.53 -6.94
C PHE A 12 0.09 13.21 -6.43
N ASP A 13 -0.06 14.44 -5.95
CA ASP A 13 1.02 15.19 -5.28
C ASP A 13 0.99 14.87 -3.78
N MET A 14 2.17 14.69 -3.17
CA MET A 14 2.29 14.40 -1.74
C MET A 14 3.27 15.37 -1.08
N ASP A 15 2.83 16.03 -0.02
CA ASP A 15 3.74 16.67 0.93
C ASP A 15 4.05 15.70 2.06
N LEU A 16 5.32 15.29 2.16
CA LEU A 16 5.80 14.35 3.18
C LEU A 16 6.39 15.05 4.41
N ASN A 17 6.32 16.37 4.47
CA ASN A 17 6.82 17.13 5.61
C ASN A 17 6.10 16.69 6.90
N GLY A 18 6.90 16.25 7.88
CA GLY A 18 6.42 15.76 9.17
C GLY A 18 6.24 14.24 9.25
N ALA A 19 6.19 13.51 8.14
CA ALA A 19 6.26 12.05 8.14
C ALA A 19 7.73 11.62 8.30
N SER A 20 8.16 11.40 9.54
CA SER A 20 9.52 10.96 9.87
C SER A 20 9.62 9.44 10.07
N CYS A 21 10.80 8.95 10.45
CA CYS A 21 11.02 7.56 10.85
C CYS A 21 9.95 7.06 11.83
N GLY A 22 9.40 5.89 11.56
CA GLY A 22 8.32 5.27 12.35
C GLY A 22 6.91 5.70 11.95
N CYS A 23 6.75 6.77 11.18
CA CYS A 23 5.49 7.13 10.54
C CYS A 23 5.37 6.41 9.18
N ASN A 24 4.16 5.94 8.87
CA ASN A 24 3.79 5.43 7.56
C ASN A 24 2.60 6.24 7.05
N LEU A 25 2.86 7.11 6.08
CA LEU A 25 1.83 7.77 5.29
C LEU A 25 1.53 6.84 4.12
N ASN A 26 0.40 6.12 4.17
CA ASN A 26 0.00 5.19 3.11
C ASN A 26 -1.06 5.81 2.17
N PHE A 27 -0.90 5.63 0.86
CA PHE A 27 -1.94 5.82 -0.14
C PHE A 27 -2.06 4.54 -0.99
N TYR A 28 -3.21 3.89 -0.91
CA TYR A 28 -3.40 2.54 -1.41
C TYR A 28 -4.84 2.31 -1.84
N LEU A 29 -5.06 1.22 -2.58
CA LEU A 29 -6.37 0.76 -3.01
C LEU A 29 -6.63 -0.62 -2.42
N VAL A 30 -7.90 -0.87 -2.14
CA VAL A 30 -8.39 -2.16 -1.66
C VAL A 30 -9.67 -2.55 -2.41
N ASP A 31 -9.87 -3.85 -2.61
CA ASP A 31 -11.06 -4.39 -3.28
C ASP A 31 -12.26 -4.52 -2.31
N MET A 32 -12.71 -3.36 -1.82
CA MET A 32 -13.91 -3.23 -0.98
C MET A 32 -15.20 -3.27 -1.84
N PRO A 33 -16.36 -3.64 -1.26
CA PRO A 33 -16.58 -4.02 0.15
C PRO A 33 -16.46 -5.53 0.40
N VAL A 34 -16.12 -5.92 1.63
CA VAL A 34 -16.37 -7.30 2.09
C VAL A 34 -17.84 -7.52 2.45
N GLY A 35 -18.23 -8.78 2.70
CA GLY A 35 -19.62 -9.17 2.98
C GLY A 35 -20.14 -8.86 4.38
N PHE A 36 -19.31 -8.30 5.28
CA PHE A 36 -19.69 -8.01 6.66
C PHE A 36 -19.15 -6.64 7.11
N PRO A 37 -19.86 -5.94 8.02
CA PRO A 37 -19.41 -4.63 8.49
C PRO A 37 -18.21 -4.77 9.43
N GLY A 38 -17.14 -4.01 9.18
CA GLY A 38 -16.05 -3.81 10.13
C GLY A 38 -16.48 -3.00 11.36
N LYS A 39 -15.54 -2.69 12.26
CA LYS A 39 -15.80 -1.95 13.52
C LYS A 39 -16.50 -0.60 13.31
N GLY A 40 -16.25 0.05 12.17
CA GLY A 40 -16.87 1.32 11.78
C GLY A 40 -18.13 1.18 10.90
N GLY A 41 -18.54 -0.03 10.53
CA GLY A 41 -19.59 -0.25 9.53
C GLY A 41 -19.19 0.11 8.10
N ASP A 42 -17.88 0.21 7.83
CA ASP A 42 -17.26 0.65 6.58
C ASP A 42 -17.05 -0.49 5.56
N TYR A 43 -17.17 -1.75 5.99
CA TYR A 43 -16.90 -2.94 5.17
C TYR A 43 -15.47 -2.94 4.59
N TYR A 44 -14.55 -2.30 5.31
CA TYR A 44 -13.14 -2.21 4.95
C TYR A 44 -12.46 -3.58 5.03
N CYS A 45 -11.49 -3.80 4.16
CA CYS A 45 -10.65 -4.98 4.10
C CYS A 45 -9.28 -4.61 3.54
N ASP A 46 -8.29 -5.46 3.79
CA ASP A 46 -6.95 -5.37 3.18
C ASP A 46 -6.32 -6.76 3.08
N ALA A 47 -5.07 -6.84 2.60
CA ALA A 47 -4.39 -8.11 2.46
C ALA A 47 -3.88 -8.68 3.80
N GLN A 48 -3.93 -7.92 4.90
CA GLN A 48 -3.53 -8.41 6.22
C GLN A 48 -4.56 -9.36 6.81
N CYS A 49 -5.80 -9.35 6.33
CA CYS A 49 -6.81 -10.34 6.71
C CYS A 49 -7.07 -10.36 8.23
N PHE A 50 -7.15 -9.19 8.88
CA PHE A 50 -7.45 -9.17 10.30
C PHE A 50 -8.85 -9.76 10.58
N PRO A 51 -9.02 -10.54 11.67
CA PRO A 51 -10.26 -11.28 11.94
C PRO A 51 -11.55 -10.43 11.88
N ASP A 52 -11.46 -9.15 12.26
CA ASP A 52 -12.60 -8.24 12.36
C ASP A 52 -12.71 -7.22 11.20
N MET A 53 -11.92 -7.38 10.13
CA MET A 53 -11.95 -6.52 8.94
C MET A 53 -12.20 -7.32 7.65
N GLY A 54 -11.61 -8.52 7.52
CA GLY A 54 -11.75 -9.34 6.32
C GLY A 54 -10.55 -9.22 5.38
N CYS A 55 -10.64 -9.91 4.24
CA CYS A 55 -9.55 -10.10 3.29
C CYS A 55 -9.95 -9.59 1.91
N CYS A 56 -9.12 -8.75 1.28
CA CYS A 56 -9.26 -8.40 -0.13
C CYS A 56 -7.92 -7.96 -0.73
N ALA A 57 -7.88 -7.91 -2.07
CA ALA A 57 -6.66 -7.51 -2.78
C ALA A 57 -6.33 -6.05 -2.47
N GLU A 58 -5.04 -5.75 -2.41
CA GLU A 58 -4.52 -4.44 -2.02
C GLU A 58 -3.39 -4.02 -2.96
N PHE A 59 -3.35 -2.73 -3.29
CA PHE A 59 -2.27 -2.11 -4.05
C PHE A 59 -1.80 -0.84 -3.36
N ASP A 60 -0.64 -0.94 -2.70
CA ASP A 60 0.03 0.16 -2.04
C ASP A 60 0.79 1.00 -3.06
N MET A 61 0.26 2.17 -3.42
CA MET A 61 0.91 3.10 -4.34
C MET A 61 1.96 3.96 -3.66
N ASN A 62 1.82 4.19 -2.35
CA ASN A 62 2.84 4.81 -1.53
C ASN A 62 2.72 4.27 -0.12
N GLU A 63 3.65 3.44 0.32
CA GLU A 63 3.83 3.05 1.71
C GLU A 63 5.17 3.63 2.19
N GLY A 64 5.14 4.69 3.00
CA GLY A 64 6.38 5.38 3.29
C GLY A 64 6.30 6.65 4.13
N ASN A 65 7.42 7.36 4.13
CA ASN A 65 7.60 8.64 4.78
C ASN A 65 8.70 9.43 4.05
N ALA A 66 9.14 10.57 4.59
CA ALA A 66 10.13 11.39 3.91
C ALA A 66 11.51 10.71 3.70
N ASN A 67 11.76 9.53 4.28
CA ASN A 67 13.04 8.82 4.15
C ASN A 67 12.98 7.63 3.18
N VAL A 68 11.79 7.10 2.91
CA VAL A 68 11.62 5.89 2.11
C VAL A 68 10.19 5.82 1.57
N GLN A 69 10.05 5.39 0.33
CA GLN A 69 8.79 4.98 -0.28
C GLN A 69 8.87 3.53 -0.74
N GLN A 70 7.72 2.88 -0.73
CA GLN A 70 7.54 1.52 -1.21
C GLN A 70 6.21 1.43 -1.97
N VAL A 71 6.23 0.71 -3.10
CA VAL A 71 5.05 0.38 -3.91
C VAL A 71 4.92 -1.13 -3.90
N THR A 72 3.75 -1.64 -3.51
CA THR A 72 3.56 -3.07 -3.27
C THR A 72 2.24 -3.58 -3.80
N ASN A 73 2.27 -4.71 -4.51
CA ASN A 73 1.06 -5.44 -4.89
C ASN A 73 0.76 -6.56 -3.90
N HIS A 74 -0.48 -6.65 -3.45
CA HIS A 74 -0.95 -7.71 -2.57
C HIS A 74 -2.10 -8.47 -3.24
N ALA A 75 -1.77 -9.56 -3.91
CA ALA A 75 -2.77 -10.45 -4.48
C ALA A 75 -3.51 -11.24 -3.39
N CYS A 76 -4.72 -11.74 -3.72
CA CYS A 76 -5.53 -12.65 -2.90
C CYS A 76 -5.95 -13.91 -3.66
N THR A 77 -4.97 -14.71 -4.05
CA THR A 77 -5.14 -15.98 -4.78
C THR A 77 -5.27 -17.19 -3.85
N GLY A 78 -4.86 -17.05 -2.58
CA GLY A 78 -4.85 -18.16 -1.61
C GLY A 78 -3.78 -19.22 -1.86
N ASP A 79 -2.80 -18.95 -2.72
CA ASP A 79 -1.72 -19.87 -3.09
C ASP A 79 -0.35 -19.21 -2.92
N TYR A 80 0.26 -19.42 -1.75
CA TYR A 80 1.49 -18.73 -1.34
C TYR A 80 2.55 -19.64 -0.72
N GLY A 81 2.77 -20.84 -1.25
CA GLY A 81 3.93 -21.70 -0.96
C GLY A 81 4.32 -21.82 0.53
N ASP A 82 5.20 -20.93 0.99
CA ASP A 82 5.68 -20.82 2.39
C ASP A 82 4.60 -20.41 3.41
N HIS A 83 3.46 -19.91 2.93
CA HIS A 83 2.33 -19.43 3.72
C HIS A 83 1.00 -20.02 3.24
N PRO A 84 0.76 -21.34 3.44
CA PRO A 84 -0.44 -22.01 2.97
C PRO A 84 -1.73 -21.61 3.72
N ASP A 85 -1.60 -20.95 4.87
CA ASP A 85 -2.72 -20.44 5.67
C ASP A 85 -3.21 -19.05 5.20
N TRP A 86 -2.48 -18.41 4.28
CA TRP A 86 -2.77 -17.06 3.85
C TRP A 86 -3.82 -17.02 2.73
N ARG A 87 -4.84 -16.19 2.94
CA ARG A 87 -5.85 -15.86 1.92
C ARG A 87 -5.36 -14.80 0.94
N CYS A 88 -4.50 -13.91 1.43
CA CYS A 88 -3.88 -12.81 0.71
C CYS A 88 -2.38 -12.76 1.01
N HIS A 89 -1.58 -12.29 0.06
CA HIS A 89 -0.13 -12.20 0.22
C HIS A 89 0.23 -11.05 1.16
N LYS A 90 0.34 -11.32 2.47
CA LYS A 90 0.52 -10.27 3.49
C LYS A 90 1.81 -9.45 3.33
N TRP A 91 2.86 -10.05 2.80
CA TRP A 91 4.12 -9.35 2.52
C TRP A 91 4.09 -8.51 1.23
N GLY A 92 3.12 -8.78 0.35
CA GLY A 92 3.07 -8.29 -1.02
C GLY A 92 4.20 -8.76 -1.96
N GLN A 93 3.88 -8.93 -3.24
CA GLN A 93 4.80 -9.09 -4.38
C GLN A 93 4.06 -8.77 -5.71
N PRO A 94 4.72 -8.13 -6.71
CA PRO A 94 6.04 -7.51 -6.62
C PRO A 94 6.04 -6.27 -5.70
N MET A 95 7.23 -5.94 -5.20
CA MET A 95 7.50 -4.79 -4.34
C MET A 95 8.68 -3.99 -4.93
N ASP A 96 8.51 -2.68 -5.04
CA ASP A 96 9.60 -1.75 -5.34
C ASP A 96 9.80 -0.78 -4.17
N LYS A 97 11.05 -0.60 -3.74
CA LYS A 97 11.39 0.20 -2.57
C LYS A 97 12.52 1.14 -2.91
N THR A 98 12.32 2.42 -2.64
CA THR A 98 13.34 3.43 -2.89
C THR A 98 14.55 3.26 -1.97
N HIS A 99 15.73 3.56 -2.48
CA HIS A 99 16.98 3.62 -1.72
C HIS A 99 17.52 5.05 -1.63
N THR A 100 18.52 5.29 -0.77
CA THR A 100 19.06 6.62 -0.44
C THR A 100 19.53 7.45 -1.65
N ARG A 101 19.87 6.82 -2.78
CA ARG A 101 20.24 7.56 -4.01
C ARG A 101 19.04 7.98 -4.86
N GLN A 102 17.88 7.37 -4.65
CA GLN A 102 16.67 7.63 -5.41
C GLN A 102 15.76 8.63 -4.69
N PHE A 103 15.65 8.54 -3.37
CA PHE A 103 14.65 9.25 -2.60
C PHE A 103 15.17 9.60 -1.19
N GLY A 104 14.93 10.82 -0.73
CA GLY A 104 15.23 11.23 0.65
C GLY A 104 15.18 12.74 0.86
N GLN A 105 15.24 13.16 2.13
CA GLN A 105 15.16 14.59 2.46
C GLN A 105 16.43 15.31 2.04
N GLY A 106 16.32 16.28 1.12
CA GLY A 106 17.45 17.03 0.57
C GLY A 106 18.50 16.17 -0.13
N THR A 107 18.17 14.91 -0.47
CA THR A 107 19.10 13.91 -1.02
C THR A 107 18.41 13.02 -2.05
N GLY A 108 19.21 12.34 -2.88
CA GLY A 108 18.69 11.44 -3.92
C GLY A 108 18.16 12.17 -5.16
N THR A 109 17.56 11.40 -6.07
CA THR A 109 16.94 11.93 -7.30
C THR A 109 15.63 12.67 -7.02
N ILE A 110 14.86 12.20 -6.04
CA ILE A 110 13.60 12.78 -5.59
C ILE A 110 13.84 13.33 -4.17
N ASP A 111 13.81 14.66 -4.05
CA ASP A 111 13.92 15.36 -2.77
C ASP A 111 12.56 15.39 -2.06
N SER A 112 12.40 14.56 -1.04
CA SER A 112 11.15 14.42 -0.29
C SER A 112 10.87 15.57 0.68
N SER A 113 11.74 16.58 0.75
CA SER A 113 11.45 17.83 1.48
C SER A 113 10.57 18.79 0.67
N GLN A 114 10.34 18.47 -0.61
CA GLN A 114 9.50 19.23 -1.52
C GLN A 114 8.34 18.33 -2.01
N PRO A 115 7.14 18.90 -2.23
CA PRO A 115 6.07 18.24 -2.99
C PRO A 115 6.42 18.02 -4.46
#